data_AF-A0A3N0BLF3-F1
#
_entry.id   AF-A0A3N0BLF3-F1
#
_cell.length_a   1.000
_cell.length_b   1.000
_cell.length_c   1.000
_cell.angle_alpha   90.00
_cell.angle_beta   90.00
_cell.angle_gamma   90.00
#
_symmetry.space_group_name_H-M   'P 1'
#
loop_
_entity.id
_entity.type
_entity.pdbx_description
1 polymer ?
#
loop_
_entity_poly.entity_id
_entity_poly.type
_entity_poly.pdbx_seq_one_letter_code
_entity_poly.pdbx_strand_id
1 'polypeptide(L)'
;MKPKSLSTDFRSLEEGFSALAESELRSLALQTRSQTIRDYLSREITGGLHDFEQFVEAMRSETPRAIVRPRTAALLAQIVTGQRLDPNDLRDALAIFEQLFHHYNDSFLNTEEKILYTDLLDRVGRADMVVSTVDSLRIAEHAPAEALVLVANAALTSEGVGTESWLSALNSLLAVDELAPLNLAPGTAPVLDRLESTNAAASIDGPLVTVIVPTWNPGPWLWTAVRSLTQQTYANLQILVMDDRSSPQFTPQLERLLAMDSRIQVITSPENRGTYASRNAAVRDYAHGDYVTIQDDDDWSHPQRIERQVKFSQSRGLAVGMARAARVTEDLRFVRRSATFIRRGYPTTLISRTTFSELGFWDPVRRNSDFEFIRRVRRSKKPTGDLGQAPLMLQRHREGSLSSSEVWEGYSDQPRRWQNWLAAEWHERSASAGKRIYMGTGLGLQRPYPAPVGLTRSAHSNTPTRIDALIISDCGHGSPTEPKTLALADALLAEGKTVGLLHIDGLRPLADTVSTEMAALTRQPGVFILSWGDETATDVAHIVDSGSLLLCDTVQSKIFAREAVVYDPRDSIQKAACRLLHIDSPEFICHA
;
A
#
# COMPACT_ATOMS: atom_id res chain seq x y z
N MET A 1 12.49 -37.82 -22.81
CA MET A 1 12.19 -36.83 -23.88
C MET A 1 13.15 -35.66 -23.68
N LYS A 2 13.82 -35.18 -24.72
CA LYS A 2 14.61 -33.94 -24.64
C LYS A 2 13.69 -32.79 -24.24
N PRO A 3 14.14 -31.80 -23.42
CA PRO A 3 13.31 -30.64 -23.11
C PRO A 3 12.91 -29.98 -24.43
N LYS A 4 11.62 -29.65 -24.58
CA LYS A 4 11.15 -28.78 -25.68
C LYS A 4 12.05 -27.55 -25.68
N SER A 5 12.61 -27.21 -26.85
CA SER A 5 13.35 -25.97 -27.01
C SER A 5 12.50 -24.83 -26.46
N LEU A 6 13.02 -24.13 -25.47
CA LEU A 6 12.45 -22.89 -24.98
C LEU A 6 12.18 -22.00 -26.20
N SER A 7 10.96 -21.46 -26.32
CA SER A 7 10.72 -20.40 -27.29
C SER A 7 11.78 -19.31 -27.06
N THR A 8 12.35 -18.78 -28.13
CA THR A 8 13.36 -17.69 -28.10
C THR A 8 12.99 -16.57 -27.13
N ASP A 9 11.69 -16.34 -26.97
CA ASP A 9 11.11 -15.28 -26.16
C ASP A 9 11.32 -15.52 -24.66
N PHE A 10 11.21 -16.77 -24.20
CA PHE A 10 11.42 -17.13 -22.80
C PHE A 10 12.89 -17.00 -22.40
N ARG A 11 13.81 -17.30 -23.33
CA ARG A 11 15.25 -17.17 -23.10
C ARG A 11 15.68 -15.71 -22.90
N SER A 12 15.07 -14.79 -23.67
CA SER A 12 15.32 -13.35 -23.48
C SER A 12 14.80 -12.81 -22.15
N LEU A 13 13.69 -13.39 -21.63
CA LEU A 13 13.19 -13.06 -20.29
C LEU A 13 14.11 -13.59 -19.20
N GLU A 14 14.58 -14.84 -19.34
CA GLU A 14 15.51 -15.46 -18.38
C GLU A 14 16.80 -14.65 -18.24
N GLU A 15 17.36 -14.17 -19.35
CA GLU A 15 18.52 -13.27 -19.34
C GLU A 15 18.21 -11.98 -18.56
N GLY A 16 17.07 -11.34 -18.83
CA GLY A 16 16.61 -10.15 -18.12
C GLY A 16 16.42 -10.36 -16.62
N PHE A 17 15.80 -11.48 -16.20
CA PHE A 17 15.61 -11.80 -14.78
C PHE A 17 16.93 -12.10 -14.08
N SER A 18 17.84 -12.83 -14.74
CA SER A 18 19.14 -13.18 -14.17
C SER A 18 20.06 -11.97 -13.94
N ALA A 19 19.79 -10.85 -14.62
CA ALA A 19 20.53 -9.60 -14.44
C ALA A 19 20.07 -8.79 -13.21
N LEU A 20 18.93 -9.12 -12.60
CA LEU A 20 18.38 -8.43 -11.43
C LEU A 20 18.91 -9.01 -10.11
N ALA A 21 19.13 -8.16 -9.12
CA ALA A 21 19.36 -8.62 -7.76
C ALA A 21 18.10 -9.30 -7.18
N GLU A 22 18.26 -10.21 -6.21
CA GLU A 22 17.12 -10.92 -5.59
C GLU A 22 16.04 -9.96 -5.06
N SER A 23 16.43 -8.83 -4.47
CA SER A 23 15.51 -7.81 -3.95
C SER A 23 14.74 -7.08 -5.05
N GLU A 24 15.38 -6.85 -6.20
CA GLU A 24 14.78 -6.20 -7.37
C GLU A 24 13.79 -7.14 -8.05
N LEU A 25 14.19 -8.41 -8.24
CA LEU A 25 13.32 -9.44 -8.79
C LEU A 25 12.11 -9.69 -7.88
N ARG A 26 12.29 -9.71 -6.55
CA ARG A 26 11.17 -9.77 -5.58
C ARG A 26 10.19 -8.63 -5.80
N SER A 27 10.71 -7.40 -5.88
CA SER A 27 9.89 -6.20 -6.00
C SER A 27 9.12 -6.20 -7.32
N LEU A 28 9.80 -6.54 -8.43
CA LEU A 28 9.19 -6.67 -9.74
C LEU A 28 8.10 -7.76 -9.75
N ALA A 29 8.36 -8.91 -9.15
CA ALA A 29 7.39 -10.01 -9.07
C ALA A 29 6.14 -9.62 -8.27
N LEU A 30 6.30 -9.01 -7.10
CA LEU A 30 5.17 -8.58 -6.28
C LEU A 30 4.35 -7.48 -6.96
N GLN A 31 5.02 -6.54 -7.62
CA GLN A 31 4.37 -5.41 -8.31
C GLN A 31 3.65 -5.82 -9.59
N THR A 32 4.25 -6.68 -10.42
CA THR A 32 3.64 -7.16 -11.67
C THR A 32 2.66 -8.29 -11.44
N ARG A 33 2.78 -9.00 -10.31
CA ARG A 33 2.07 -10.24 -10.01
C ARG A 33 2.29 -11.32 -11.07
N SER A 34 3.46 -11.31 -11.73
CA SER A 34 3.72 -12.21 -12.84
C SER A 34 3.86 -13.68 -12.39
N GLN A 35 3.12 -14.58 -13.05
CA GLN A 35 3.29 -16.03 -12.90
C GLN A 35 4.55 -16.50 -13.63
N THR A 36 4.90 -15.85 -14.74
CA THR A 36 6.13 -16.09 -15.51
C THR A 36 7.39 -15.98 -14.64
N ILE A 37 7.42 -15.05 -13.68
CA ILE A 37 8.53 -14.96 -12.71
C ILE A 37 8.54 -16.17 -11.74
N ARG A 38 7.38 -16.69 -11.34
CA ARG A 38 7.32 -17.92 -10.52
C ARG A 38 7.92 -19.11 -11.28
N ASP A 39 7.53 -19.28 -12.54
CA ASP A 39 8.04 -20.35 -13.41
C ASP A 39 9.56 -20.24 -13.60
N TYR A 40 10.06 -19.03 -13.85
CA TYR A 40 11.49 -18.78 -13.94
C TYR A 40 12.23 -19.23 -12.67
N LEU A 41 11.78 -18.79 -11.50
CA LEU A 41 12.41 -19.13 -10.22
C LEU A 41 12.36 -20.64 -9.94
N SER A 42 11.23 -21.30 -10.22
CA SER A 42 11.09 -22.76 -10.07
C SER A 42 12.06 -23.53 -10.95
N ARG A 43 12.30 -23.07 -12.18
CA ARG A 43 13.33 -23.64 -13.06
C ARG A 43 14.73 -23.41 -12.52
N GLU A 44 15.04 -22.21 -12.04
CA GLU A 44 16.36 -21.92 -11.45
C GLU A 44 16.64 -22.76 -10.20
N ILE A 45 15.62 -23.02 -9.38
CA ILE A 45 15.72 -23.88 -8.19
C ILE A 45 16.00 -25.34 -8.57
N THR A 46 15.39 -25.81 -9.65
CA THR A 46 15.39 -27.22 -10.05
C THR A 46 16.39 -27.55 -11.16
N GLY A 47 17.18 -26.57 -11.63
CA GLY A 47 18.10 -26.76 -12.76
C GLY A 47 17.37 -26.96 -14.10
N GLY A 48 16.18 -26.37 -14.25
CA GLY A 48 15.36 -26.41 -15.46
C GLY A 48 14.38 -27.58 -15.55
N LEU A 49 14.19 -28.34 -14.47
CA LEU A 49 13.37 -29.56 -14.48
C LEU A 49 11.87 -29.31 -14.32
N HIS A 50 11.48 -28.32 -13.52
CA HIS A 50 10.08 -28.07 -13.16
C HIS A 50 9.70 -26.60 -13.39
N ASP A 51 8.50 -26.39 -13.94
CA ASP A 51 7.78 -25.11 -13.82
C ASP A 51 7.20 -24.94 -12.40
N PHE A 52 6.46 -23.86 -12.15
CA PHE A 52 5.95 -23.55 -10.81
C PHE A 52 5.00 -24.61 -10.29
N GLU A 53 4.02 -25.04 -11.09
CA GLU A 53 3.02 -26.05 -10.70
C GLU A 53 3.68 -27.38 -10.34
N GLN A 54 4.58 -27.87 -11.19
CA GLN A 54 5.33 -29.10 -10.94
C GLN A 54 6.25 -28.99 -9.72
N PHE A 55 6.81 -27.80 -9.49
CA PHE A 55 7.68 -27.54 -8.34
C PHE A 55 6.91 -27.54 -7.03
N VAL A 56 5.76 -26.85 -6.92
CA VAL A 56 5.02 -26.83 -5.66
C VAL A 56 4.38 -28.18 -5.34
N GLU A 57 3.90 -28.91 -6.34
CA GLU A 57 3.42 -30.29 -6.16
C GLU A 57 4.53 -31.21 -5.63
N ALA A 58 5.77 -30.98 -6.05
CA ALA A 58 6.94 -31.65 -5.51
C ALA A 58 7.18 -31.37 -4.01
N MET A 59 7.05 -30.10 -3.62
CA MET A 59 7.34 -29.67 -2.25
C MET A 59 6.30 -30.22 -1.26
N ARG A 60 5.06 -30.45 -1.73
CA ARG A 60 3.98 -31.08 -0.95
C ARG A 60 4.20 -32.57 -0.71
N SER A 61 4.95 -33.29 -1.57
CA SER A 61 5.02 -34.75 -1.54
C SER A 61 6.10 -35.35 -0.61
N GLU A 62 6.76 -34.53 0.23
CA GLU A 62 7.80 -34.90 1.21
C GLU A 62 8.95 -35.79 0.66
N THR A 63 9.16 -35.80 -0.66
CA THR A 63 10.18 -36.63 -1.29
C THR A 63 11.46 -35.80 -1.46
N PRO A 64 12.66 -36.28 -1.07
CA PRO A 64 13.89 -35.51 -1.20
C PRO A 64 14.12 -35.11 -2.67
N ARG A 65 13.86 -33.85 -3.01
CA ARG A 65 14.22 -33.28 -4.30
C ARG A 65 15.37 -32.30 -4.10
N ALA A 66 16.34 -32.34 -5.01
CA ALA A 66 17.49 -31.44 -4.94
C ALA A 66 17.01 -29.98 -5.13
N ILE A 67 16.88 -29.23 -4.04
CA ILE A 67 16.80 -27.77 -4.05
C ILE A 67 18.22 -27.28 -4.34
N VAL A 68 18.55 -27.00 -5.60
CA VAL A 68 19.93 -26.64 -5.96
C VAL A 68 20.26 -25.21 -5.52
N ARG A 69 19.24 -24.36 -5.28
CA ARG A 69 19.39 -22.95 -4.89
C ARG A 69 18.45 -22.57 -3.73
N PRO A 70 18.85 -22.77 -2.46
CA PRO A 70 17.97 -22.55 -1.31
C PRO A 70 17.55 -21.09 -1.09
N ARG A 71 18.43 -20.11 -1.37
CA ARG A 71 18.07 -18.68 -1.32
C ARG A 71 16.98 -18.32 -2.33
N THR A 72 17.09 -18.82 -3.56
CA THR A 72 16.08 -18.64 -4.61
C THR A 72 14.75 -19.30 -4.24
N ALA A 73 14.76 -20.44 -3.55
CA ALA A 73 13.53 -21.05 -3.03
C ALA A 73 12.88 -20.21 -1.91
N ALA A 74 13.66 -19.65 -0.98
CA ALA A 74 13.13 -18.72 0.04
C ALA A 74 12.56 -17.44 -0.59
N LEU A 75 13.19 -16.93 -1.65
CA LEU A 75 12.69 -15.82 -2.45
C LEU A 75 11.34 -16.16 -3.12
N LEU A 76 11.23 -17.34 -3.73
CA LEU A 76 9.98 -17.80 -4.34
C LEU A 76 8.86 -17.92 -3.30
N ALA A 77 9.13 -18.49 -2.12
CA ALA A 77 8.14 -18.59 -1.05
C ALA A 77 7.61 -17.21 -0.60
N GLN A 78 8.48 -16.19 -0.53
CA GLN A 78 8.08 -14.81 -0.27
C GLN A 78 7.17 -14.25 -1.37
N ILE A 79 7.54 -14.44 -2.63
CA ILE A 79 6.78 -13.96 -3.79
C ILE A 79 5.39 -14.61 -3.83
N VAL A 80 5.31 -15.93 -3.65
CA VAL A 80 4.05 -16.67 -3.62
C VAL A 80 3.16 -16.16 -2.48
N THR A 81 3.72 -15.97 -1.29
CA THR A 81 2.98 -15.45 -0.12
C THR A 81 2.43 -14.04 -0.34
N GLY A 82 3.18 -13.18 -1.03
CA GLY A 82 2.78 -11.80 -1.30
C GLY A 82 1.82 -11.63 -2.47
N GLN A 83 1.93 -12.47 -3.52
CA GLN A 83 1.10 -12.36 -4.72
C GLN A 83 -0.31 -12.97 -4.56
N ARG A 84 -0.44 -14.08 -3.81
CA ARG A 84 -1.71 -14.79 -3.51
C ARG A 84 -2.65 -14.92 -4.71
N LEU A 85 -2.14 -15.53 -5.77
CA LEU A 85 -2.86 -15.76 -7.03
C LEU A 85 -3.75 -17.01 -6.95
N ASP A 86 -3.32 -18.03 -6.20
CA ASP A 86 -4.06 -19.28 -5.98
C ASP A 86 -4.46 -19.43 -4.50
N PRO A 87 -5.65 -20.01 -4.19
CA PRO A 87 -6.04 -20.32 -2.81
C PRO A 87 -5.05 -21.19 -2.03
N ASN A 88 -4.21 -21.98 -2.72
CA ASN A 88 -3.19 -22.82 -2.10
C ASN A 88 -1.84 -22.13 -1.90
N ASP A 89 -1.64 -20.90 -2.39
CA ASP A 89 -0.35 -20.20 -2.35
C ASP A 89 0.28 -20.16 -0.94
N LEU A 90 -0.53 -20.00 0.12
CA LEU A 90 -0.01 -20.01 1.49
C LEU A 90 0.50 -21.38 1.92
N ARG A 91 -0.17 -22.47 1.50
CA ARG A 91 0.27 -23.84 1.75
C ARG A 91 1.52 -24.17 0.94
N ASP A 92 1.59 -23.67 -0.29
CA ASP A 92 2.74 -23.88 -1.18
C ASP A 92 3.99 -23.16 -0.69
N ALA A 93 3.84 -21.91 -0.26
CA ALA A 93 4.93 -21.16 0.36
C ALA A 93 5.42 -21.85 1.65
N LEU A 94 4.51 -22.37 2.48
CA LEU A 94 4.88 -23.12 3.67
C LEU A 94 5.63 -24.40 3.32
N ALA A 95 5.13 -25.19 2.37
CA ALA A 95 5.79 -26.43 1.93
C ALA A 95 7.21 -26.16 1.41
N ILE A 96 7.43 -25.06 0.68
CA ILE A 96 8.78 -24.65 0.25
C ILE A 96 9.69 -24.39 1.48
N PHE A 97 9.22 -23.65 2.48
CA PHE A 97 10.01 -23.41 3.70
C PHE A 97 10.28 -24.69 4.49
N GLU A 98 9.31 -25.59 4.60
CA GLU A 98 9.50 -26.86 5.32
C GLU A 98 10.56 -27.75 4.66
N GLN A 99 10.55 -27.84 3.32
CA GLN A 99 11.58 -28.54 2.57
C GLN A 99 12.95 -27.89 2.75
N LEU A 100 13.00 -26.56 2.82
CA LEU A 100 14.23 -25.83 3.15
C LEU A 100 14.76 -26.18 4.54
N PHE A 101 13.92 -26.21 5.57
CA PHE A 101 14.35 -26.60 6.93
C PHE A 101 14.72 -28.09 7.05
N HIS A 102 14.13 -28.95 6.24
CA HIS A 102 14.47 -30.37 6.21
C HIS A 102 15.89 -30.61 5.66
N HIS A 103 16.31 -29.83 4.68
CA HIS A 103 17.58 -30.02 3.97
C HIS A 103 18.71 -29.06 4.41
N TYR A 104 18.36 -27.93 5.01
CA TYR A 104 19.29 -26.86 5.37
C TYR A 104 19.01 -26.35 6.79
N ASN A 105 20.04 -25.83 7.46
CA ASN A 105 19.83 -25.11 8.72
C ASN A 105 19.20 -23.74 8.48
N ASP A 106 18.72 -23.07 9.52
CA ASP A 106 18.03 -21.77 9.42
C ASP A 106 18.96 -20.58 9.20
N SER A 107 20.29 -20.78 9.16
CA SER A 107 21.28 -19.67 9.15
C SER A 107 21.25 -18.83 7.88
N PHE A 108 20.75 -19.38 6.77
CA PHE A 108 20.62 -18.64 5.52
C PHE A 108 19.35 -17.78 5.45
N LEU A 109 18.41 -17.93 6.40
CA LEU A 109 17.20 -17.12 6.48
C LEU A 109 17.44 -15.83 7.24
N ASN A 110 16.95 -14.72 6.70
CA ASN A 110 16.91 -13.44 7.40
C ASN A 110 15.71 -13.36 8.35
N THR A 111 15.67 -12.32 9.20
CA THR A 111 14.61 -12.13 10.20
C THR A 111 13.22 -12.02 9.57
N GLU A 112 13.06 -11.37 8.41
CA GLU A 112 11.77 -11.24 7.71
C GLU A 112 11.27 -12.61 7.22
N GLU A 113 12.16 -13.44 6.69
CA GLU A 113 11.84 -14.80 6.24
C GLU A 113 11.45 -15.72 7.40
N LYS A 114 12.13 -15.60 8.55
CA LYS A 114 11.77 -16.32 9.78
C LYS A 114 10.37 -15.92 10.29
N ILE A 115 10.09 -14.62 10.34
CA ILE A 115 8.75 -14.10 10.70
C ILE A 115 7.69 -14.59 9.72
N LEU A 116 7.98 -14.55 8.41
CA LEU A 116 7.06 -14.99 7.37
C LEU A 116 6.70 -16.46 7.51
N TYR A 117 7.70 -17.34 7.68
CA TYR A 117 7.46 -18.76 7.91
C TYR A 117 6.57 -19.00 9.13
N THR A 118 6.85 -18.31 10.24
CA THR A 118 6.04 -18.45 11.46
C THR A 118 4.62 -17.91 11.30
N ASP A 119 4.43 -16.79 10.59
CA ASP A 119 3.10 -16.26 10.23
C ASP A 119 2.33 -17.25 9.33
N LEU A 120 3.01 -17.93 8.40
CA LEU A 120 2.40 -18.96 7.54
C LEU A 120 1.86 -20.14 8.34
N LEU A 121 2.57 -20.63 9.36
CA LEU A 121 2.09 -21.72 10.23
C LEU A 121 0.71 -21.40 10.83
N ASP A 122 0.56 -20.22 11.43
CA ASP A 122 -0.72 -19.74 11.98
C ASP A 122 -1.80 -19.63 10.89
N ARG A 123 -1.46 -19.04 9.73
CA ARG A 123 -2.43 -18.83 8.63
C ARG A 123 -2.94 -20.11 7.98
N VAL A 124 -2.17 -21.19 8.01
CA VAL A 124 -2.63 -22.50 7.50
C VAL A 124 -3.27 -23.38 8.59
N GLY A 125 -3.45 -22.86 9.81
CA GLY A 125 -4.12 -23.57 10.91
C GLY A 125 -3.20 -24.41 11.80
N ARG A 126 -1.88 -24.17 11.79
CA ARG A 126 -0.86 -24.83 12.64
C ARG A 126 -0.35 -23.90 13.74
N ALA A 127 -1.28 -23.23 14.41
CA ALA A 127 -0.97 -22.25 15.44
C ALA A 127 -0.28 -22.85 16.67
N ASP A 128 -0.49 -24.14 16.94
CA ASP A 128 0.15 -24.93 17.99
C ASP A 128 1.68 -24.95 17.87
N MET A 129 2.23 -24.77 16.66
CA MET A 129 3.66 -24.78 16.40
C MET A 129 4.32 -23.40 16.48
N VAL A 130 3.54 -22.33 16.55
CA VAL A 130 4.05 -20.95 16.43
C VAL A 130 5.01 -20.61 17.56
N VAL A 131 4.62 -20.87 18.81
CA VAL A 131 5.43 -20.50 19.99
C VAL A 131 6.78 -21.21 19.97
N SER A 132 6.80 -22.54 19.75
CA SER A 132 8.05 -23.29 19.64
C SER A 132 8.91 -22.86 18.45
N THR A 133 8.30 -22.37 17.38
CA THR A 133 9.02 -21.86 16.20
C THR A 133 9.63 -20.48 16.46
N VAL A 134 8.93 -19.60 17.17
CA VAL A 134 9.48 -18.30 17.60
C VAL A 134 10.75 -18.50 18.42
N ASP A 135 10.74 -19.46 19.35
CA ASP A 135 11.88 -19.80 20.20
C ASP A 135 13.02 -20.45 19.39
N SER A 136 12.71 -21.47 18.57
CA SER A 136 13.74 -22.21 17.83
C SER A 136 14.47 -21.34 16.80
N LEU A 137 13.75 -20.44 16.13
CA LEU A 137 14.32 -19.50 15.15
C LEU A 137 14.87 -18.22 15.78
N ARG A 138 14.76 -18.09 17.12
CA ARG A 138 15.24 -16.94 17.91
C ARG A 138 14.72 -15.60 17.42
N ILE A 139 13.43 -15.56 17.04
CA ILE A 139 12.83 -14.33 16.49
C ILE A 139 12.83 -13.21 17.53
N ALA A 140 12.58 -13.54 18.81
CA ALA A 140 12.55 -12.56 19.88
C ALA A 140 13.90 -11.84 20.12
N GLU A 141 15.04 -12.46 19.77
CA GLU A 141 16.37 -11.86 19.90
C GLU A 141 16.59 -10.70 18.90
N HIS A 142 15.90 -10.74 17.76
CA HIS A 142 16.10 -9.79 16.65
C HIS A 142 14.88 -8.90 16.38
N ALA A 143 13.68 -9.38 16.68
CA ALA A 143 12.41 -8.71 16.45
C ALA A 143 11.41 -9.01 17.58
N PRO A 144 11.67 -8.56 18.82
CA PRO A 144 10.85 -8.90 19.99
C PRO A 144 9.38 -8.50 19.85
N ALA A 145 9.13 -7.33 19.26
CA ALA A 145 7.76 -6.85 19.05
C ALA A 145 6.99 -7.73 18.05
N GLU A 146 7.64 -8.20 16.99
CA GLU A 146 7.03 -9.09 15.99
C GLU A 146 6.82 -10.50 16.55
N ALA A 147 7.75 -10.99 17.38
CA ALA A 147 7.60 -12.26 18.10
C ALA A 147 6.35 -12.25 19.00
N LEU A 148 6.13 -11.18 19.76
CA LEU A 148 4.93 -11.03 20.60
C LEU A 148 3.65 -10.99 19.78
N VAL A 149 3.66 -10.39 18.59
CA VAL A 149 2.51 -10.39 17.68
C VAL A 149 2.20 -11.80 17.15
N LEU A 150 3.22 -12.57 16.76
CA LEU A 150 3.06 -13.96 16.31
C LEU A 150 2.45 -14.83 17.42
N VAL A 151 2.97 -14.71 18.65
CA VAL A 151 2.43 -15.42 19.83
C VAL A 151 1.00 -14.98 20.14
N ALA A 152 0.70 -13.67 20.05
CA ALA A 152 -0.65 -13.17 20.25
C ALA A 152 -1.63 -13.79 19.26
N ASN A 153 -1.31 -13.76 17.96
CA ASN A 153 -2.16 -14.36 16.93
C ASN A 153 -2.43 -15.85 17.15
N ALA A 154 -1.40 -16.61 17.53
CA ALA A 154 -1.52 -18.05 17.82
C ALA A 154 -2.41 -18.34 19.04
N ALA A 155 -2.53 -17.40 19.99
CA ALA A 155 -3.42 -17.58 21.14
C ALA A 155 -4.90 -17.60 20.73
N LEU A 156 -5.31 -16.79 19.73
CA LEU A 156 -6.72 -16.62 19.34
C LEU A 156 -7.38 -17.88 18.77
N THR A 157 -6.61 -18.87 18.33
CA THR A 157 -7.13 -20.11 17.70
C THR A 157 -7.38 -21.24 18.71
N SER A 158 -7.06 -21.04 20.00
CA SER A 158 -7.31 -22.04 21.05
C SER A 158 -8.70 -21.86 21.67
N GLU A 159 -9.57 -22.86 21.52
CA GLU A 159 -10.91 -22.86 22.14
C GLU A 159 -10.79 -22.65 23.66
N GLY A 160 -11.20 -21.48 24.14
CA GLY A 160 -11.37 -21.18 25.57
C GLY A 160 -10.29 -20.32 26.25
N VAL A 161 -9.12 -20.10 25.65
CA VAL A 161 -7.99 -19.37 26.29
C VAL A 161 -7.56 -18.10 25.51
N GLY A 162 -8.09 -17.89 24.31
CA GLY A 162 -7.45 -17.02 23.33
C GLY A 162 -7.41 -15.52 23.65
N THR A 163 -8.49 -14.92 24.14
CA THR A 163 -8.53 -13.45 24.32
C THR A 163 -7.69 -12.96 25.50
N GLU A 164 -7.69 -13.67 26.63
CA GLU A 164 -6.89 -13.28 27.80
C GLU A 164 -5.38 -13.43 27.51
N SER A 165 -4.98 -14.53 26.87
CA SER A 165 -3.60 -14.74 26.43
C SER A 165 -3.18 -13.72 25.36
N TRP A 166 -4.06 -13.39 24.42
CA TRP A 166 -3.82 -12.34 23.44
C TRP A 166 -3.62 -10.98 24.12
N LEU A 167 -4.48 -10.60 25.07
CA LEU A 167 -4.34 -9.36 25.84
C LEU A 167 -3.04 -9.33 26.63
N SER A 168 -2.65 -10.46 27.22
CA SER A 168 -1.36 -10.59 27.93
C SER A 168 -0.17 -10.33 26.99
N ALA A 169 -0.19 -10.91 25.79
CA ALA A 169 0.83 -10.67 24.78
C ALA A 169 0.85 -9.23 24.28
N LEU A 170 -0.32 -8.62 24.03
CA LEU A 170 -0.41 -7.20 23.68
C LEU A 170 0.11 -6.31 24.82
N ASN A 171 -0.26 -6.59 26.06
CA ASN A 171 0.20 -5.80 27.21
C ASN A 171 1.72 -5.94 27.42
N SER A 172 2.29 -7.10 27.12
CA SER A 172 3.75 -7.28 27.10
C SER A 172 4.41 -6.43 26.01
N LEU A 173 3.77 -6.30 24.84
CA LEU A 173 4.22 -5.42 23.77
C LEU A 173 4.12 -3.93 24.18
N LEU A 174 3.03 -3.53 24.81
CA LEU A 174 2.81 -2.17 25.31
C LEU A 174 3.80 -1.79 26.43
N ALA A 175 4.18 -2.74 27.28
CA ALA A 175 5.16 -2.54 28.34
C ALA A 175 6.56 -2.14 27.82
N VAL A 176 6.91 -2.49 26.57
CA VAL A 176 8.17 -2.07 25.92
C VAL A 176 8.32 -0.56 25.88
N ASP A 177 7.22 0.19 25.75
CA ASP A 177 7.19 1.65 25.76
C ASP A 177 6.58 2.24 27.05
N GLU A 178 6.51 1.44 28.12
CA GLU A 178 5.93 1.81 29.42
C GLU A 178 4.49 2.34 29.30
N LEU A 179 3.69 1.73 28.42
CA LEU A 179 2.29 2.10 28.22
C LEU A 179 1.40 1.40 29.24
N ALA A 180 0.31 2.07 29.61
CA ALA A 180 -0.72 1.51 30.47
C ALA A 180 -1.33 0.24 29.82
N PRO A 181 -1.58 -0.81 30.60
CA PRO A 181 -2.15 -2.03 30.06
C PRO A 181 -3.60 -1.81 29.59
N LEU A 182 -4.02 -2.67 28.68
CA LEU A 182 -5.37 -2.77 28.16
C LEU A 182 -6.14 -3.93 28.79
N ASN A 183 -7.44 -3.74 28.85
CA ASN A 183 -8.42 -4.71 29.31
C ASN A 183 -9.67 -4.61 28.42
N LEU A 184 -10.61 -5.54 28.61
CA LEU A 184 -11.87 -5.56 27.87
C LEU A 184 -13.04 -5.18 28.75
N ALA A 185 -13.85 -4.26 28.25
CA ALA A 185 -15.17 -4.01 28.78
C ALA A 185 -16.05 -5.28 28.68
N PRO A 186 -16.96 -5.50 29.64
CA PRO A 186 -17.96 -6.54 29.52
C PRO A 186 -18.92 -6.24 28.35
N GLY A 187 -19.46 -7.28 27.71
CA GLY A 187 -20.48 -7.14 26.67
C GLY A 187 -20.28 -8.06 25.48
N THR A 188 -21.15 -7.90 24.48
CA THR A 188 -21.23 -8.76 23.28
C THR A 188 -20.79 -8.05 21.99
N ALA A 189 -20.35 -6.79 22.08
CA ALA A 189 -19.75 -6.10 20.93
C ALA A 189 -18.45 -6.80 20.49
N PRO A 190 -18.01 -6.60 19.22
CA PRO A 190 -16.73 -7.12 18.76
C PRO A 190 -15.59 -6.75 19.71
N VAL A 191 -14.59 -7.62 19.82
CA VAL A 191 -13.59 -7.53 20.89
C VAL A 191 -12.78 -6.23 20.79
N LEU A 192 -12.44 -5.79 19.57
CA LEU A 192 -11.82 -4.49 19.30
C LEU A 192 -12.65 -3.32 19.84
N ASP A 193 -13.98 -3.39 19.76
CA ASP A 193 -14.89 -2.35 20.22
C ASP A 193 -15.02 -2.30 21.75
N ARG A 194 -14.47 -3.28 22.46
CA ARG A 194 -14.48 -3.37 23.92
C ARG A 194 -13.13 -3.07 24.56
N LEU A 195 -12.09 -2.72 23.77
CA LEU A 195 -10.80 -2.32 24.33
C LEU A 195 -10.91 -1.04 25.15
N GLU A 196 -10.35 -1.12 26.35
CA GLU A 196 -10.21 -0.03 27.33
C GLU A 196 -8.81 -0.10 27.96
N SER A 197 -8.37 1.00 28.58
CA SER A 197 -7.13 1.04 29.35
C SER A 197 -7.42 1.54 30.77
N THR A 198 -6.50 1.25 31.69
CA THR A 198 -6.47 1.92 32.98
C THR A 198 -6.03 3.38 32.77
N ASN A 199 -7.00 4.30 32.81
CA ASN A 199 -6.73 5.70 32.52
C ASN A 199 -5.88 6.34 33.62
N ALA A 200 -4.75 6.92 33.23
CA ALA A 200 -4.11 7.96 34.03
C ALA A 200 -4.99 9.22 34.03
N ALA A 201 -4.86 10.07 35.06
CA ALA A 201 -5.60 11.32 35.14
C ALA A 201 -5.34 12.18 33.89
N ALA A 202 -6.40 12.66 33.26
CA ALA A 202 -6.27 13.47 32.05
C ALA A 202 -5.64 14.83 32.40
N SER A 203 -4.69 15.29 31.60
CA SER A 203 -4.05 16.60 31.74
C SER A 203 -4.44 17.52 30.59
N ILE A 204 -4.71 18.78 30.91
CA ILE A 204 -4.93 19.86 29.94
C ILE A 204 -3.66 20.67 29.66
N ASP A 205 -2.52 20.29 30.24
CA ASP A 205 -1.26 21.01 30.09
C ASP A 205 -0.66 20.80 28.70
N GLY A 206 -0.20 21.88 28.09
CA GLY A 206 0.45 21.87 26.78
C GLY A 206 -0.41 22.49 25.66
N PRO A 207 0.10 22.48 24.42
CA PRO A 207 -0.56 23.10 23.27
C PRO A 207 -1.89 22.42 22.89
N LEU A 208 -2.84 23.18 22.36
CA LEU A 208 -4.08 22.59 21.84
C LEU A 208 -3.76 21.66 20.66
N VAL A 209 -4.36 20.47 20.63
CA VAL A 209 -4.25 19.54 19.49
C VAL A 209 -5.60 19.41 18.81
N THR A 210 -5.67 19.72 17.52
CA THR A 210 -6.84 19.44 16.69
C THR A 210 -6.74 18.02 16.13
N VAL A 211 -7.71 17.17 16.45
CA VAL A 211 -7.86 15.84 15.86
C VAL A 211 -8.91 15.91 14.76
N ILE A 212 -8.56 15.50 13.54
CA ILE A 212 -9.48 15.46 12.40
C ILE A 212 -9.92 14.01 12.17
N VAL A 213 -11.23 13.78 12.21
CA VAL A 213 -11.89 12.50 11.94
C VAL A 213 -12.75 12.64 10.67
N PRO A 214 -12.20 12.38 9.48
CA PRO A 214 -12.99 12.39 8.25
C PRO A 214 -13.92 11.17 8.21
N THR A 215 -15.19 11.38 7.85
CA THR A 215 -16.18 10.30 7.78
C THR A 215 -17.12 10.46 6.58
N TRP A 216 -17.60 9.34 6.05
CA TRP A 216 -18.64 9.29 5.02
C TRP A 216 -19.41 7.98 5.13
N ASN A 217 -20.71 8.06 5.34
CA ASN A 217 -21.58 6.92 5.62
C ASN A 217 -21.01 6.02 6.74
N PRO A 218 -20.78 6.58 7.94
CA PRO A 218 -20.12 5.85 9.01
C PRO A 218 -20.88 4.59 9.42
N GLY A 219 -20.16 3.51 9.71
CA GLY A 219 -20.75 2.34 10.36
C GLY A 219 -20.68 2.43 11.89
N PRO A 220 -20.97 1.32 12.59
CA PRO A 220 -20.96 1.29 14.06
C PRO A 220 -19.58 1.54 14.67
N TRP A 221 -18.49 1.31 13.94
CA TRP A 221 -17.12 1.53 14.39
C TRP A 221 -16.77 2.99 14.71
N LEU A 222 -17.53 3.97 14.20
CA LEU A 222 -17.35 5.39 14.56
C LEU A 222 -17.39 5.62 16.07
N TRP A 223 -18.21 4.85 16.79
CA TRP A 223 -18.29 4.90 18.25
C TRP A 223 -16.97 4.55 18.91
N THR A 224 -16.27 3.53 18.40
CA THR A 224 -14.98 3.08 18.93
C THR A 224 -13.89 4.09 18.64
N ALA A 225 -13.86 4.65 17.43
CA ALA A 225 -12.91 5.69 17.08
C ALA A 225 -13.08 6.93 17.95
N VAL A 226 -14.29 7.48 18.03
CA VAL A 226 -14.57 8.67 18.83
C VAL A 226 -14.37 8.42 20.33
N ARG A 227 -14.84 7.30 20.87
CA ARG A 227 -14.61 6.93 22.29
C ARG A 227 -13.13 6.86 22.63
N SER A 228 -12.29 6.30 21.75
CA SER A 228 -10.84 6.24 21.98
C SER A 228 -10.18 7.63 22.02
N LEU A 229 -10.77 8.62 21.35
CA LEU A 229 -10.34 10.02 21.40
C LEU A 229 -10.82 10.72 22.68
N THR A 230 -12.04 10.46 23.13
CA THR A 230 -12.55 11.05 24.37
C THR A 230 -11.79 10.53 25.60
N GLN A 231 -11.29 9.30 25.53
CA GLN A 231 -10.51 8.64 26.58
C GLN A 231 -9.00 8.98 26.57
N GLN A 232 -8.52 9.89 25.72
CA GLN A 232 -7.11 10.27 25.71
C GLN A 232 -6.68 10.92 27.04
N THR A 233 -5.47 10.59 27.52
CA THR A 233 -4.86 11.23 28.70
C THR A 233 -4.50 12.69 28.42
N TYR A 234 -4.33 13.07 27.16
CA TYR A 234 -4.19 14.44 26.73
C TYR A 234 -5.58 15.06 26.52
N ALA A 235 -6.02 15.93 27.43
CA ALA A 235 -7.37 16.48 27.43
C ALA A 235 -7.51 17.76 26.59
N ASN A 236 -6.42 18.50 26.35
CA ASN A 236 -6.43 19.75 25.57
C ASN A 236 -6.58 19.48 24.06
N LEU A 237 -7.77 18.98 23.69
CA LEU A 237 -8.14 18.54 22.35
C LEU A 237 -9.30 19.35 21.78
N GLN A 238 -9.25 19.56 20.47
CA GLN A 238 -10.40 19.89 19.64
C GLN A 238 -10.63 18.68 18.71
N ILE A 239 -11.82 18.05 18.77
CA ILE A 239 -12.13 16.87 17.95
C ILE A 239 -13.08 17.31 16.83
N LEU A 240 -12.60 17.32 15.59
CA LEU A 240 -13.36 17.72 14.41
C LEU A 240 -13.79 16.47 13.63
N VAL A 241 -15.06 16.11 13.71
CA VAL A 241 -15.67 15.07 12.88
C VAL A 241 -16.15 15.72 11.58
N MET A 242 -15.46 15.42 10.49
CA MET A 242 -15.71 16.02 9.17
C MET A 242 -16.58 15.06 8.35
N ASP A 243 -17.88 15.30 8.33
CA ASP A 243 -18.84 14.53 7.54
C ASP A 243 -18.81 14.96 6.07
N ASP A 244 -18.28 14.10 5.21
CA ASP A 244 -18.12 14.31 3.76
C ASP A 244 -19.43 14.04 2.99
N ARG A 245 -20.51 14.65 3.46
CA ARG A 245 -21.87 14.53 2.92
C ARG A 245 -22.40 13.09 2.98
N SER A 246 -22.51 12.54 4.19
CA SER A 246 -23.18 11.25 4.40
C SER A 246 -24.66 11.31 4.00
N SER A 247 -25.21 10.13 3.71
CA SER A 247 -26.65 9.95 3.48
C SER A 247 -27.45 10.34 4.73
N PRO A 248 -28.68 10.89 4.59
CA PRO A 248 -29.48 11.36 5.73
C PRO A 248 -29.72 10.34 6.85
N GLN A 249 -29.68 9.04 6.54
CA GLN A 249 -29.83 7.97 7.53
C GLN A 249 -28.73 7.97 8.63
N PHE A 250 -27.57 8.60 8.38
CA PHE A 250 -26.46 8.68 9.32
C PHE A 250 -26.51 9.92 10.22
N THR A 251 -27.39 10.90 9.94
CA THR A 251 -27.52 12.12 10.74
C THR A 251 -27.74 11.85 12.23
N PRO A 252 -28.62 10.92 12.66
CA PRO A 252 -28.81 10.64 14.08
C PRO A 252 -27.55 10.08 14.77
N GLN A 253 -26.73 9.33 14.04
CA GLN A 253 -25.47 8.80 14.58
C GLN A 253 -24.48 9.94 14.83
N LEU A 254 -24.35 10.85 13.87
CA LEU A 254 -23.46 12.01 13.94
C LEU A 254 -23.87 13.00 15.04
N GLU A 255 -25.17 13.32 15.16
CA GLU A 255 -25.68 14.23 16.18
C GLU A 255 -25.42 13.72 17.61
N ARG A 256 -25.55 12.41 17.82
CA ARG A 256 -25.28 11.81 19.13
C ARG A 256 -23.83 11.92 19.58
N LEU A 257 -22.87 12.11 18.66
CA LEU A 257 -21.47 12.33 19.03
C LEU A 257 -21.30 13.61 19.85
N LEU A 258 -22.11 14.64 19.60
CA LEU A 258 -22.07 15.91 20.32
C LEU A 258 -22.39 15.75 21.81
N ALA A 259 -23.17 14.72 22.16
CA ALA A 259 -23.50 14.40 23.54
C ALA A 259 -22.41 13.57 24.26
N MET A 260 -21.44 13.02 23.51
CA MET A 260 -20.38 12.18 24.11
C MET A 260 -19.29 13.02 24.79
N ASP A 261 -18.94 14.17 24.22
CA ASP A 261 -17.85 15.01 24.72
C ASP A 261 -17.95 16.43 24.17
N SER A 262 -17.84 17.42 25.05
CA SER A 262 -17.90 18.85 24.70
C SER A 262 -16.83 19.33 23.72
N ARG A 263 -15.74 18.55 23.55
CA ARG A 263 -14.65 18.84 22.61
C ARG A 263 -14.97 18.47 21.18
N ILE A 264 -16.07 17.74 20.94
CA ILE A 264 -16.47 17.26 19.62
C ILE A 264 -17.26 18.34 18.88
N GLN A 265 -16.87 18.57 17.63
CA GLN A 265 -17.63 19.35 16.65
C GLN A 265 -17.86 18.49 15.41
N VAL A 266 -19.09 18.49 14.91
CA VAL A 266 -19.46 17.81 13.66
C VAL A 266 -19.66 18.86 12.59
N ILE A 267 -18.93 18.74 11.48
CA ILE A 267 -18.97 19.68 10.35
C ILE A 267 -19.31 18.90 9.10
N THR A 268 -20.46 19.20 8.49
CA THR A 268 -20.91 18.55 7.25
C THR A 268 -20.54 19.38 6.02
N SER A 269 -19.84 18.75 5.07
CA SER A 269 -19.52 19.33 3.78
C SER A 269 -20.76 19.48 2.89
N PRO A 270 -20.82 20.52 2.03
CA PRO A 270 -21.97 20.73 1.14
C PRO A 270 -22.12 19.62 0.08
N GLU A 271 -21.01 19.01 -0.31
CA GLU A 271 -20.94 17.89 -1.26
C GLU A 271 -19.82 16.93 -0.86
N ASN A 272 -19.88 15.71 -1.36
CA ASN A 272 -18.81 14.73 -1.14
C ASN A 272 -17.58 15.09 -1.98
N ARG A 273 -16.47 15.42 -1.33
CA ARG A 273 -15.18 15.80 -1.97
C ARG A 273 -14.04 14.84 -1.62
N GLY A 274 -14.29 13.85 -0.77
CA GLY A 274 -13.32 12.87 -0.32
C GLY A 274 -12.52 13.29 0.92
N THR A 275 -11.79 12.31 1.45
CA THR A 275 -11.08 12.38 2.73
C THR A 275 -10.10 13.55 2.82
N TYR A 276 -9.22 13.73 1.83
CA TYR A 276 -8.19 14.77 1.91
C TYR A 276 -8.75 16.17 1.66
N ALA A 277 -9.80 16.32 0.85
CA ALA A 277 -10.52 17.58 0.75
C ALA A 277 -11.17 17.97 2.10
N SER A 278 -11.74 17.00 2.80
CA SER A 278 -12.30 17.18 4.15
C SER A 278 -11.22 17.55 5.18
N ARG A 279 -10.07 16.86 5.17
CA ARG A 279 -8.91 17.19 6.03
C ARG A 279 -8.38 18.59 5.73
N ASN A 280 -8.28 18.97 4.46
CA ASN A 280 -7.84 20.29 4.04
C ASN A 280 -8.80 21.40 4.51
N ALA A 281 -10.12 21.18 4.39
CA ALA A 281 -11.13 22.10 4.90
C ALA A 281 -11.05 22.24 6.43
N ALA A 282 -10.87 21.12 7.16
CA ALA A 282 -10.69 21.13 8.59
C ALA A 282 -9.50 22.02 9.03
N VAL A 283 -8.32 21.82 8.43
CA VAL A 283 -7.12 22.62 8.76
C VAL A 283 -7.30 24.09 8.41
N ARG A 284 -7.89 24.38 7.25
CA ARG A 284 -8.03 25.76 6.75
C ARG A 284 -9.06 26.56 7.55
N ASP A 285 -10.21 25.96 7.83
CA ASP A 285 -11.41 26.70 8.23
C ASP A 285 -11.76 26.51 9.72
N TYR A 286 -11.36 25.40 10.35
CA TYR A 286 -11.88 24.99 11.66
C TYR A 286 -10.81 24.64 12.70
N ALA A 287 -9.58 24.32 12.30
CA ALA A 287 -8.53 23.87 13.21
C ALA A 287 -7.94 25.04 14.02
N HIS A 288 -7.93 24.87 15.35
CA HIS A 288 -7.41 25.86 16.28
C HIS A 288 -6.19 25.40 17.08
N GLY A 289 -5.77 24.14 16.95
CA GLY A 289 -4.67 23.53 17.69
C GLY A 289 -3.28 23.74 17.07
N ASP A 290 -2.26 23.97 17.90
CA ASP A 290 -0.87 24.18 17.48
C ASP A 290 -0.30 22.94 16.79
N TYR A 291 -0.87 21.79 17.11
CA TYR A 291 -0.71 20.57 16.35
C TYR A 291 -2.04 20.11 15.77
N VAL A 292 -1.95 19.46 14.61
CA VAL A 292 -3.04 18.76 13.96
C VAL A 292 -2.67 17.28 13.85
N THR A 293 -3.59 16.39 14.19
CA THR A 293 -3.45 14.95 13.94
C THR A 293 -4.71 14.39 13.31
N ILE A 294 -4.63 13.14 12.87
CA ILE A 294 -5.68 12.45 12.14
C ILE A 294 -6.14 11.24 12.97
N GLN A 295 -7.37 10.82 12.73
CA GLN A 295 -7.81 9.46 13.04
C GLN A 295 -8.85 9.06 12.01
N ASP A 296 -8.67 7.90 11.39
CA ASP A 296 -9.71 7.34 10.52
C ASP A 296 -10.89 6.87 11.39
N ASP A 297 -12.10 6.94 10.84
CA ASP A 297 -13.35 6.79 11.60
C ASP A 297 -13.62 5.35 12.10
N ASP A 298 -12.78 4.39 11.74
CA ASP A 298 -12.85 2.99 12.16
C ASP A 298 -11.66 2.50 12.99
N ASP A 299 -10.66 3.35 13.23
CA ASP A 299 -9.44 3.03 13.95
C ASP A 299 -9.56 3.34 15.46
N TRP A 300 -8.91 2.53 16.30
CA TRP A 300 -8.82 2.74 17.75
C TRP A 300 -7.44 3.29 18.14
N SER A 301 -7.41 4.28 19.03
CA SER A 301 -6.18 4.88 19.55
C SER A 301 -5.94 4.56 21.01
N HIS A 302 -4.69 4.21 21.35
CA HIS A 302 -4.28 4.04 22.73
C HIS A 302 -4.48 5.35 23.53
N PRO A 303 -4.98 5.32 24.78
CA PRO A 303 -5.27 6.53 25.57
C PRO A 303 -4.08 7.49 25.74
N GLN A 304 -2.85 6.95 25.78
CA GLN A 304 -1.63 7.74 25.90
C GLN A 304 -1.02 8.20 24.56
N ARG A 305 -1.70 7.97 23.42
CA ARG A 305 -1.14 8.27 22.08
C ARG A 305 -0.78 9.74 21.93
N ILE A 306 -1.76 10.63 22.07
CA ILE A 306 -1.54 12.07 21.77
C ILE A 306 -0.56 12.68 22.77
N GLU A 307 -0.67 12.34 24.05
CA GLU A 307 0.25 12.81 25.08
C GLU A 307 1.71 12.47 24.76
N ARG A 308 1.98 11.19 24.43
CA ARG A 308 3.33 10.73 24.08
C ARG A 308 3.85 11.41 22.81
N GLN A 309 2.99 11.62 21.82
CA GLN A 309 3.36 12.28 20.57
C GLN A 309 3.69 13.77 20.74
N VAL A 310 2.91 14.50 21.56
CA VAL A 310 3.17 15.90 21.87
C VAL A 310 4.50 16.04 22.62
N LYS A 311 4.71 15.26 23.69
CA LYS A 311 5.97 15.27 24.46
C LYS A 311 7.18 14.92 23.58
N PHE A 312 7.05 13.91 22.72
CA PHE A 312 8.10 13.53 21.78
C PHE A 312 8.41 14.63 20.76
N SER A 313 7.36 15.28 20.22
CA SER A 313 7.53 16.35 19.23
C SER A 313 8.15 17.60 19.84
N GLN A 314 7.73 18.02 21.03
CA GLN A 314 8.28 19.19 21.71
C GLN A 314 9.73 18.97 22.16
N SER A 315 10.03 17.83 22.78
CA SER A 315 11.39 17.52 23.27
C SER A 315 12.45 17.45 22.16
N ARG A 316 12.02 17.19 20.92
CA ARG A 316 12.92 17.08 19.75
C ARG A 316 12.73 18.18 18.72
N GLY A 317 11.87 19.16 18.97
CA GLY A 317 11.56 20.24 18.02
C GLY A 317 11.04 19.73 16.67
N LEU A 318 10.22 18.68 16.66
CA LEU A 318 9.72 18.07 15.43
C LEU A 318 8.60 18.91 14.82
N ALA A 319 8.66 19.07 13.50
CA ALA A 319 7.57 19.61 12.70
C ALA A 319 6.50 18.53 12.46
N VAL A 320 6.93 17.27 12.31
CA VAL A 320 6.06 16.13 12.07
C VAL A 320 6.52 14.90 12.87
N GLY A 321 5.66 14.39 13.75
CA GLY A 321 5.87 13.16 14.51
C GLY A 321 4.88 12.07 14.10
N MET A 322 5.31 10.83 13.99
CA MET A 322 4.42 9.68 13.75
C MET A 322 4.57 8.66 14.88
N ALA A 323 3.51 7.89 15.16
CA ALA A 323 3.56 6.75 16.05
C ALA A 323 3.50 5.43 15.26
N ARG A 324 3.85 4.33 15.94
CA ARG A 324 3.62 2.99 15.43
C ARG A 324 2.12 2.66 15.45
N ALA A 325 1.70 1.89 14.47
CA ALA A 325 0.35 1.33 14.36
C ALA A 325 0.45 -0.12 13.89
N ALA A 326 -0.53 -0.92 14.30
CA ALA A 326 -0.72 -2.28 13.83
C ALA A 326 -2.12 -2.41 13.25
N ARG A 327 -2.32 -3.30 12.29
CA ARG A 327 -3.63 -3.57 11.72
C ARG A 327 -4.22 -4.82 12.36
N VAL A 328 -5.49 -4.77 12.75
CA VAL A 328 -6.18 -5.85 13.45
C VAL A 328 -7.57 -6.10 12.89
N THR A 329 -8.05 -7.35 12.91
CA THR A 329 -9.46 -7.67 12.67
C THR A 329 -10.33 -7.24 13.86
N GLU A 330 -11.66 -7.35 13.72
CA GLU A 330 -12.60 -7.05 14.82
C GLU A 330 -12.42 -8.00 16.03
N ASP A 331 -11.88 -9.19 15.77
CA ASP A 331 -11.52 -10.21 16.76
C ASP A 331 -10.05 -10.12 17.20
N LEU A 332 -9.41 -8.95 17.00
CA LEU A 332 -8.05 -8.63 17.45
C LEU A 332 -6.90 -9.41 16.78
N ARG A 333 -7.16 -10.16 15.70
CA ARG A 333 -6.07 -10.82 14.96
C ARG A 333 -5.23 -9.78 14.21
N PHE A 334 -3.92 -9.74 14.47
CA PHE A 334 -3.00 -8.88 13.74
C PHE A 334 -2.87 -9.31 12.28
N VAL A 335 -2.87 -8.35 11.37
CA VAL A 335 -2.83 -8.56 9.92
C VAL A 335 -1.54 -7.97 9.35
N ARG A 336 -0.64 -8.84 8.88
CA ARG A 336 0.57 -8.45 8.14
C ARG A 336 0.18 -7.98 6.73
N ARG A 337 0.48 -6.70 6.41
CA ARG A 337 0.27 -6.06 5.08
C ARG A 337 1.58 -5.70 4.37
N SER A 338 2.72 -6.01 4.98
CA SER A 338 4.08 -5.69 4.53
C SER A 338 5.06 -6.67 5.17
N ALA A 339 6.36 -6.44 5.07
CA ALA A 339 7.40 -7.22 5.76
C ALA A 339 7.10 -7.48 7.25
N THR A 340 6.53 -6.48 7.95
CA THR A 340 6.23 -6.50 9.39
C THR A 340 4.75 -6.26 9.70
N PHE A 341 4.31 -6.65 10.91
CA PHE A 341 2.98 -6.39 11.46
C PHE A 341 2.84 -4.96 12.01
N ILE A 342 3.89 -4.45 12.68
CA ILE A 342 3.90 -3.12 13.28
C ILE A 342 4.66 -2.16 12.36
N ARG A 343 4.08 -1.00 12.08
CA ARG A 343 4.63 -0.04 11.12
C ARG A 343 4.34 1.40 11.50
N ARG A 344 4.91 2.35 10.78
CA ARG A 344 4.51 3.76 10.88
C ARG A 344 3.03 3.90 10.51
N GLY A 345 2.21 4.44 11.42
CA GLY A 345 0.80 4.71 11.14
C GLY A 345 0.63 6.08 10.53
N TYR A 346 0.42 6.18 9.21
CA TYR A 346 0.17 7.49 8.56
C TYR A 346 -0.99 8.28 9.19
N PRO A 347 -2.12 7.64 9.58
CA PRO A 347 -3.18 8.34 10.32
C PRO A 347 -2.79 8.78 11.73
N THR A 348 -1.62 8.41 12.25
CA THR A 348 -1.13 8.91 13.55
C THR A 348 -0.31 10.21 13.42
N THR A 349 -0.12 10.75 12.22
CA THR A 349 0.80 11.87 12.00
C THR A 349 0.36 13.11 12.79
N LEU A 350 1.18 13.53 13.76
CA LEU A 350 1.06 14.78 14.50
C LEU A 350 1.89 15.85 13.78
N ILE A 351 1.23 16.89 13.29
CA ILE A 351 1.79 17.91 12.40
C ILE A 351 1.72 19.26 13.11
N SER A 352 2.84 19.97 13.27
CA SER A 352 2.81 21.35 13.73
C SER A 352 2.08 22.21 12.70
N ARG A 353 1.18 23.08 13.16
CA ARG A 353 0.33 23.91 12.29
C ARG A 353 1.14 24.77 11.32
N THR A 354 2.32 25.24 11.73
CA THR A 354 3.25 26.02 10.89
C THR A 354 3.70 25.24 9.65
N THR A 355 3.72 23.91 9.71
CA THR A 355 4.05 23.04 8.56
C THR A 355 3.06 23.24 7.41
N PHE A 356 1.77 23.43 7.68
CA PHE A 356 0.78 23.72 6.63
C PHE A 356 1.00 25.10 6.03
N SER A 357 1.32 26.09 6.86
CA SER A 357 1.64 27.43 6.40
C SER A 357 2.89 27.47 5.53
N GLU A 358 3.79 26.49 5.64
CA GLU A 358 5.07 26.41 4.91
C GLU A 358 5.04 25.46 3.70
N LEU A 359 4.43 24.29 3.82
CA LEU A 359 4.42 23.25 2.77
C LEU A 359 3.06 23.05 2.11
N GLY A 360 2.05 23.79 2.57
CA GLY A 360 0.68 23.61 2.12
C GLY A 360 0.06 22.35 2.70
N PHE A 361 -0.96 21.83 2.04
CA PHE A 361 -1.85 20.82 2.61
C PHE A 361 -1.79 19.49 1.83
N TRP A 362 -2.57 18.49 2.20
CA TRP A 362 -2.62 17.24 1.46
C TRP A 362 -3.05 17.48 0.00
N ASP A 363 -2.39 16.81 -0.97
CA ASP A 363 -2.90 16.70 -2.35
C ASP A 363 -4.36 16.23 -2.31
N PRO A 364 -5.34 17.00 -2.86
CA PRO A 364 -6.77 16.74 -2.72
C PRO A 364 -7.28 15.62 -3.65
N VAL A 365 -6.54 14.52 -3.71
CA VAL A 365 -6.97 13.27 -4.33
C VAL A 365 -7.82 12.44 -3.34
N ARG A 366 -8.41 11.35 -3.81
CA ARG A 366 -9.26 10.47 -3.02
C ARG A 366 -8.49 9.65 -1.97
N ARG A 367 -7.24 9.28 -2.26
CA ARG A 367 -6.43 8.34 -1.47
C ARG A 367 -4.93 8.65 -1.61
N ASN A 368 -4.06 8.05 -0.79
CA ASN A 368 -2.59 8.13 -0.87
C ASN A 368 -1.92 9.48 -0.50
N SER A 369 -2.67 10.55 -0.24
CA SER A 369 -2.05 11.85 0.00
C SER A 369 -1.23 11.95 1.30
N ASP A 370 -1.47 11.08 2.30
CA ASP A 370 -0.59 11.01 3.48
C ASP A 370 0.86 10.66 3.11
N PHE A 371 1.02 9.74 2.14
CA PHE A 371 2.33 9.33 1.67
C PHE A 371 3.04 10.48 0.94
N GLU A 372 2.31 11.18 0.06
CA GLU A 372 2.83 12.37 -0.65
C GLU A 372 3.25 13.46 0.35
N PHE A 373 2.39 13.78 1.31
CA PHE A 373 2.64 14.83 2.29
C PHE A 373 3.90 14.53 3.12
N ILE A 374 4.06 13.30 3.62
CA ILE A 374 5.26 12.91 4.39
C ILE A 374 6.53 12.96 3.52
N ARG A 375 6.45 12.57 2.24
CA ARG A 375 7.60 12.72 1.31
C ARG A 375 7.94 14.19 1.09
N ARG A 376 6.93 15.06 0.95
CA ARG A 376 7.12 16.50 0.81
C ARG A 376 7.80 17.12 2.03
N VAL A 377 7.34 16.75 3.23
CA VAL A 377 7.96 17.17 4.50
C VAL A 377 9.43 16.74 4.55
N ARG A 378 9.73 15.48 4.24
CA ARG A 378 11.12 14.99 4.22
C ARG A 378 11.97 15.71 3.19
N ARG A 379 11.45 15.96 1.98
CA ARG A 379 12.16 16.71 0.95
C ARG A 379 12.47 18.15 1.38
N SER A 380 11.58 18.78 2.12
CA SER A 380 11.79 20.11 2.68
C SER A 380 12.82 20.16 3.83
N LYS A 381 13.36 19.00 4.25
CA LYS A 381 14.31 18.84 5.36
C LYS A 381 13.76 19.32 6.72
N LYS A 382 12.44 19.40 6.88
CA LYS A 382 11.81 19.66 8.17
C LYS A 382 12.07 18.50 9.14
N PRO A 383 12.24 18.78 10.45
CA PRO A 383 12.51 17.74 11.44
C PRO A 383 11.31 16.80 11.57
N THR A 384 11.57 15.51 11.33
CA THR A 384 10.58 14.44 11.47
C THR A 384 11.06 13.36 12.42
N GLY A 385 10.15 12.65 13.09
CA GLY A 385 10.52 11.52 13.94
C GLY A 385 9.41 10.48 14.09
N ASP A 386 9.81 9.27 14.46
CA ASP A 386 8.89 8.18 14.80
C ASP A 386 8.99 7.84 16.28
N LEU A 387 7.83 7.69 16.92
CA LEU A 387 7.67 7.39 18.33
C LEU A 387 7.41 5.90 18.56
N GLY A 388 8.14 5.35 19.52
CA GLY A 388 7.87 4.04 20.15
C GLY A 388 8.13 2.83 19.26
N GLN A 389 8.01 1.66 19.87
CA GLN A 389 8.00 0.35 19.25
C GLN A 389 6.60 -0.27 19.23
N ALA A 390 5.81 -0.06 20.29
CA ALA A 390 4.48 -0.59 20.46
C ALA A 390 3.44 0.21 19.64
N PRO A 391 2.40 -0.44 19.09
CA PRO A 391 1.38 0.25 18.32
C PRO A 391 0.49 1.11 19.22
N LEU A 392 0.55 2.43 19.04
CA LEU A 392 -0.34 3.40 19.70
C LEU A 392 -1.69 3.56 18.98
N MET A 393 -1.85 2.89 17.85
CA MET A 393 -3.09 2.83 17.08
C MET A 393 -3.29 1.41 16.55
N LEU A 394 -4.50 0.89 16.74
CA LEU A 394 -4.96 -0.35 16.16
C LEU A 394 -5.89 -0.01 14.99
N GLN A 395 -5.39 -0.23 13.78
CA GLN A 395 -6.13 0.06 12.56
C GLN A 395 -7.09 -1.07 12.24
N ARG A 396 -8.37 -0.79 12.03
CA ARG A 396 -9.31 -1.87 11.74
C ARG A 396 -9.07 -2.43 10.34
N HIS A 397 -9.03 -3.74 10.24
CA HIS A 397 -9.03 -4.47 8.98
C HIS A 397 -10.44 -4.90 8.65
N ARG A 398 -10.93 -4.50 7.48
CA ARG A 398 -12.21 -4.91 6.94
C ARG A 398 -12.06 -5.21 5.46
N GLU A 399 -12.78 -6.22 5.01
CA GLU A 399 -13.00 -6.45 3.58
C GLU A 399 -13.76 -5.26 2.99
N GLY A 400 -13.43 -4.87 1.75
CA GLY A 400 -14.06 -3.73 1.08
C GLY A 400 -13.63 -2.34 1.57
N SER A 401 -12.63 -2.23 2.46
CA SER A 401 -12.05 -0.92 2.83
C SER A 401 -11.46 -0.21 1.60
N LEU A 402 -11.41 1.13 1.64
CA LEU A 402 -10.93 1.93 0.51
C LEU A 402 -9.56 1.53 -0.05
N SER A 403 -8.68 0.93 0.77
CA SER A 403 -7.31 0.60 0.38
C SER A 403 -7.01 -0.91 0.29
N SER A 404 -7.97 -1.79 0.58
CA SER A 404 -7.69 -3.23 0.70
C SER A 404 -7.38 -3.91 -0.64
N SER A 405 -7.94 -3.42 -1.75
CA SER A 405 -7.70 -3.95 -3.10
C SER A 405 -6.62 -3.19 -3.88
N GLU A 406 -6.03 -2.15 -3.31
CA GLU A 406 -5.14 -1.21 -4.03
C GLU A 406 -3.66 -1.35 -3.61
N VAL A 407 -3.42 -1.83 -2.39
CA VAL A 407 -2.07 -1.97 -1.82
C VAL A 407 -1.98 -3.23 -0.99
N TRP A 408 -0.94 -4.02 -1.18
CA TRP A 408 -0.57 -5.12 -0.28
C TRP A 408 0.95 -5.30 -0.32
N GLU A 409 1.45 -6.39 0.23
CA GLU A 409 2.89 -6.63 0.34
C GLU A 409 3.58 -6.59 -1.04
N GLY A 410 4.38 -5.55 -1.25
CA GLY A 410 5.14 -5.34 -2.49
C GLY A 410 4.33 -4.89 -3.72
N TYR A 411 3.03 -4.59 -3.57
CA TYR A 411 2.18 -4.12 -4.67
C TYR A 411 1.55 -2.75 -4.37
N SER A 412 1.52 -1.91 -5.39
CA SER A 412 0.73 -0.67 -5.44
C SER A 412 -0.01 -0.55 -6.77
N ASP A 413 -1.28 -0.14 -6.73
CA ASP A 413 -2.07 0.16 -7.93
C ASP A 413 -1.42 1.24 -8.81
N GLN A 414 -1.61 1.15 -10.12
CA GLN A 414 -0.99 2.06 -11.11
C GLN A 414 -1.33 3.54 -10.85
N PRO A 415 -2.57 3.95 -10.54
CA PRO A 415 -2.87 5.34 -10.23
C PRO A 415 -2.03 5.88 -9.07
N ARG A 416 -1.87 5.11 -7.98
CA ARG A 416 -1.03 5.48 -6.84
C ARG A 416 0.45 5.61 -7.23
N ARG A 417 0.95 4.73 -8.09
CA ARG A 417 2.34 4.80 -8.58
C ARG A 417 2.57 6.06 -9.42
N TRP A 418 1.70 6.36 -10.36
CA TRP A 418 1.76 7.59 -11.14
C TRP A 418 1.76 8.84 -10.26
N GLN A 419 0.86 8.90 -9.28
CA GLN A 419 0.83 10.01 -8.33
C GLN A 419 2.15 10.12 -7.56
N ASN A 420 2.67 9.00 -7.04
CA ASN A 420 3.92 8.98 -6.28
C ASN A 420 5.10 9.46 -7.13
N TRP A 421 5.14 9.09 -8.41
CA TRP A 421 6.21 9.47 -9.32
C TRP A 421 6.15 10.93 -9.73
N LEU A 422 4.96 11.42 -10.08
CA LEU A 422 4.74 12.81 -10.46
C LEU A 422 4.96 13.76 -9.28
N ALA A 423 4.54 13.35 -8.07
CA ALA A 423 4.84 14.11 -6.86
C ALA A 423 6.35 14.14 -6.58
N ALA A 424 7.05 13.01 -6.76
CA ALA A 424 8.51 12.93 -6.60
C ALA A 424 9.24 13.85 -7.59
N GLU A 425 8.85 13.83 -8.87
CA GLU A 425 9.38 14.72 -9.90
C GLU A 425 9.15 16.18 -9.52
N TRP A 426 7.91 16.53 -9.13
CA TRP A 426 7.60 17.89 -8.71
C TRP A 426 8.42 18.35 -7.50
N HIS A 427 8.58 17.48 -6.49
CA HIS A 427 9.39 17.75 -5.30
C HIS A 427 10.86 18.01 -5.68
N GLU A 428 11.43 17.16 -6.55
CA GLU A 428 12.81 17.30 -7.03
C GLU A 428 12.98 18.56 -7.87
N ARG A 429 12.16 18.74 -8.91
CA ARG A 429 12.19 19.90 -9.80
C ARG A 429 12.03 21.22 -9.05
N SER A 430 11.13 21.27 -8.07
CA SER A 430 10.92 22.47 -7.24
C SER A 430 12.13 22.76 -6.37
N ALA A 431 12.67 21.74 -5.69
CA ALA A 431 13.85 21.87 -4.85
C ALA A 431 15.07 22.34 -5.67
N SER A 432 15.32 21.74 -6.83
CA SER A 432 16.43 22.10 -7.73
C SER A 432 16.28 23.51 -8.30
N ALA A 433 15.05 23.99 -8.48
CA ALA A 433 14.77 25.36 -8.91
C ALA A 433 14.76 26.39 -7.76
N GLY A 434 15.04 25.97 -6.52
CA GLY A 434 14.90 26.84 -5.33
C GLY A 434 13.47 27.32 -5.08
N LYS A 435 12.48 26.65 -5.68
CA LYS A 435 11.06 26.98 -5.54
C LYS A 435 10.49 26.29 -4.31
N ARG A 436 9.56 26.99 -3.67
CA ARG A 436 8.83 26.46 -2.52
C ARG A 436 7.94 25.28 -2.93
N ILE A 437 8.07 24.16 -2.23
CA ILE A 437 7.26 22.95 -2.45
C ILE A 437 5.94 23.09 -1.67
N TYR A 438 4.98 23.82 -2.25
CA TYR A 438 3.73 24.20 -1.60
C TYR A 438 2.51 23.63 -2.34
N MET A 439 1.65 22.91 -1.62
CA MET A 439 0.38 22.38 -2.16
C MET A 439 -0.81 23.22 -1.66
N GLY A 440 -1.51 23.88 -2.59
CA GLY A 440 -2.71 24.68 -2.27
C GLY A 440 -3.97 23.86 -2.07
N THR A 441 -5.06 24.51 -1.61
CA THR A 441 -6.34 23.87 -1.24
C THR A 441 -7.61 24.52 -1.80
N GLY A 442 -7.47 25.52 -2.67
CA GLY A 442 -8.60 26.20 -3.31
C GLY A 442 -9.22 25.40 -4.45
N LEU A 443 -10.55 25.45 -4.54
CA LEU A 443 -11.28 25.10 -5.76
C LEU A 443 -10.71 25.95 -6.92
N GLY A 444 -10.24 25.31 -8.00
CA GLY A 444 -9.67 26.00 -9.15
C GLY A 444 -8.17 26.32 -9.10
N LEU A 445 -7.43 25.93 -8.05
CA LEU A 445 -5.96 26.03 -8.08
C LEU A 445 -5.37 25.01 -9.06
N GLN A 446 -4.44 25.46 -9.90
CA GLN A 446 -3.65 24.58 -10.75
C GLN A 446 -2.80 23.65 -9.87
N ARG A 447 -3.09 22.35 -9.91
CA ARG A 447 -2.29 21.33 -9.24
C ARG A 447 -0.88 21.33 -9.84
N PRO A 448 0.18 21.12 -9.04
CA PRO A 448 1.57 21.18 -9.54
C PRO A 448 1.91 20.04 -10.51
N TYR A 449 1.11 18.98 -10.49
CA TYR A 449 1.17 17.82 -11.38
C TYR A 449 -0.25 17.24 -11.57
N PRO A 450 -0.53 16.50 -12.66
CA PRO A 450 -1.85 15.93 -12.94
C PRO A 450 -2.20 14.81 -11.96
N ALA A 451 -3.50 14.58 -11.74
CA ALA A 451 -3.98 13.49 -10.89
C ALA A 451 -4.38 12.37 -11.84
N PRO A 452 -3.87 11.15 -11.62
CA PRO A 452 -4.38 9.98 -12.32
C PRO A 452 -5.90 9.87 -12.10
N VAL A 453 -6.64 9.54 -13.16
CA VAL A 453 -8.11 9.60 -13.14
C VAL A 453 -8.70 8.76 -12.00
N GLY A 454 -8.18 7.54 -11.81
CA GLY A 454 -8.57 6.64 -10.72
C GLY A 454 -8.36 7.17 -9.29
N LEU A 455 -7.69 8.31 -9.11
CA LEU A 455 -7.47 8.99 -7.83
C LEU A 455 -8.33 10.26 -7.63
N THR A 456 -9.12 10.67 -8.61
CA THR A 456 -9.97 11.88 -8.51
C THR A 456 -11.42 11.52 -8.12
N ARG A 457 -12.13 12.41 -7.41
CA ARG A 457 -13.59 12.31 -7.14
C ARG A 457 -14.32 13.52 -7.73
N SER A 458 -15.28 13.26 -8.61
CA SER A 458 -16.55 13.98 -8.84
C SER A 458 -17.22 13.35 -10.08
N ALA A 459 -18.40 13.79 -10.49
CA ALA A 459 -19.08 13.47 -11.76
C ALA A 459 -18.25 13.82 -13.05
N HIS A 460 -16.95 14.01 -12.89
CA HIS A 460 -15.91 14.29 -13.88
C HIS A 460 -14.79 13.25 -13.79
N SER A 461 -15.09 11.99 -13.45
CA SER A 461 -14.21 10.87 -13.87
C SER A 461 -14.28 10.79 -15.39
N ASN A 462 -13.74 11.81 -16.07
CA ASN A 462 -13.55 11.80 -17.50
C ASN A 462 -12.28 11.00 -17.74
N THR A 463 -12.28 9.71 -17.35
CA THR A 463 -11.60 8.77 -18.24
C THR A 463 -12.37 8.96 -19.53
N PRO A 464 -11.77 9.56 -20.56
CA PRO A 464 -12.48 9.78 -21.80
C PRO A 464 -13.04 8.43 -22.25
N THR A 465 -14.32 8.38 -22.63
CA THR A 465 -14.93 7.12 -23.11
C THR A 465 -14.22 6.61 -24.37
N ARG A 466 -13.51 7.51 -25.07
CA ARG A 466 -12.69 7.22 -26.23
C ARG A 466 -11.49 8.17 -26.30
N ILE A 467 -10.34 7.63 -26.65
CA ILE A 467 -9.12 8.35 -27.06
C ILE A 467 -8.74 7.95 -28.47
N ASP A 468 -7.93 8.77 -29.15
CA ASP A 468 -7.48 8.48 -30.51
C ASP A 468 -6.35 7.43 -30.50
N ALA A 469 -5.39 7.54 -29.56
CA ALA A 469 -4.27 6.62 -29.47
C ALA A 469 -3.89 6.28 -28.03
N LEU A 470 -3.65 5.00 -27.76
CA LEU A 470 -3.09 4.49 -26.50
C LEU A 470 -1.62 4.17 -26.70
N ILE A 471 -0.74 4.59 -25.79
CA ILE A 471 0.66 4.19 -25.74
C ILE A 471 0.89 3.34 -24.49
N ILE A 472 1.37 2.12 -24.69
CA ILE A 472 1.71 1.15 -23.65
C ILE A 472 3.24 1.04 -23.58
N SER A 473 3.81 1.46 -22.46
CA SER A 473 5.26 1.58 -22.29
C SER A 473 5.65 1.60 -20.81
N ASP A 474 6.88 1.20 -20.51
CA ASP A 474 7.51 1.56 -19.24
C ASP A 474 7.79 3.07 -19.19
N CYS A 475 6.92 3.80 -18.48
CA CYS A 475 7.00 5.23 -18.28
C CYS A 475 7.88 5.65 -17.09
N GLY A 476 8.45 4.70 -16.34
CA GLY A 476 9.32 5.01 -15.20
C GLY A 476 10.65 5.62 -15.64
N HIS A 477 11.23 6.50 -14.84
CA HIS A 477 12.51 7.14 -15.16
C HIS A 477 13.62 6.13 -15.50
N GLY A 478 14.41 6.41 -16.54
CA GLY A 478 15.48 5.53 -16.99
C GLY A 478 15.01 4.34 -17.82
N SER A 479 13.75 4.34 -18.26
CA SER A 479 13.23 3.32 -19.17
C SER A 479 13.90 3.43 -20.55
N PRO A 480 14.35 2.31 -21.15
CA PRO A 480 14.91 2.32 -22.50
C PRO A 480 13.86 2.63 -23.58
N THR A 481 12.58 2.55 -23.25
CA THR A 481 11.48 2.85 -24.19
C THR A 481 11.07 4.32 -24.17
N GLU A 482 11.51 5.09 -23.17
CA GLU A 482 11.12 6.49 -22.98
C GLU A 482 11.33 7.39 -24.21
N PRO A 483 12.49 7.38 -24.91
CA PRO A 483 12.69 8.25 -26.07
C PRO A 483 11.67 7.97 -27.20
N LYS A 484 11.33 6.70 -27.42
CA LYS A 484 10.33 6.31 -28.43
C LYS A 484 8.93 6.71 -28.00
N THR A 485 8.60 6.53 -26.72
CA THR A 485 7.31 6.91 -26.14
C THR A 485 7.07 8.41 -26.24
N LEU A 486 8.06 9.24 -25.90
CA LEU A 486 7.98 10.69 -26.03
C LEU A 486 7.81 11.12 -27.49
N ALA A 487 8.65 10.60 -28.40
CA ALA A 487 8.58 10.95 -29.82
C ALA A 487 7.24 10.57 -30.47
N LEU A 488 6.70 9.40 -30.11
CA LEU A 488 5.39 8.95 -30.58
C LEU A 488 4.26 9.84 -30.05
N ALA A 489 4.28 10.15 -28.75
CA ALA A 489 3.28 11.01 -28.14
C ALA A 489 3.29 12.41 -28.76
N ASP A 490 4.48 13.00 -28.95
CA ASP A 490 4.63 14.31 -29.58
C ASP A 490 4.10 14.32 -31.03
N ALA A 491 4.36 13.27 -31.81
CA ALA A 491 3.85 13.13 -33.17
C ALA A 491 2.31 13.05 -33.21
N LEU A 492 1.71 12.25 -32.34
CA LEU A 492 0.25 12.11 -32.24
C LEU A 492 -0.41 13.43 -31.80
N LEU A 493 0.17 14.10 -30.79
CA LEU A 493 -0.35 15.39 -30.31
C LEU A 493 -0.23 16.49 -31.38
N ALA A 494 0.83 16.47 -32.19
CA ALA A 494 1.00 17.41 -33.32
C ALA A 494 -0.07 17.24 -34.40
N GLU A 495 -0.64 16.05 -34.54
CA GLU A 495 -1.79 15.76 -35.41
C GLU A 495 -3.14 16.14 -34.77
N GLY A 496 -3.13 16.64 -33.53
CA GLY A 496 -4.34 16.98 -32.78
C GLY A 496 -5.05 15.78 -32.14
N LYS A 497 -4.39 14.63 -32.06
CA LYS A 497 -4.93 13.41 -31.44
C LYS A 497 -4.80 13.47 -29.92
N THR A 498 -5.77 12.87 -29.24
CA THR A 498 -5.72 12.57 -27.81
C THR A 498 -4.92 11.29 -27.54
N VAL A 499 -4.08 11.32 -26.50
CA VAL A 499 -3.12 10.26 -26.18
C VAL A 499 -3.37 9.72 -24.77
N GLY A 500 -3.61 8.42 -24.64
CA GLY A 500 -3.58 7.70 -23.38
C GLY A 500 -2.19 7.14 -23.10
N LEU A 501 -1.66 7.35 -21.89
CA LEU A 501 -0.43 6.73 -21.41
C LEU A 501 -0.76 5.62 -20.42
N LEU A 502 -0.38 4.39 -20.74
CA LEU A 502 -0.53 3.22 -19.88
C LEU A 502 0.83 2.64 -19.53
N HIS A 503 1.16 2.68 -18.23
CA HIS A 503 2.44 2.19 -17.74
C HIS A 503 2.46 0.67 -17.55
N ILE A 504 3.48 0.00 -18.08
CA ILE A 504 3.85 -1.37 -17.72
C ILE A 504 5.28 -1.43 -17.17
N ASP A 505 5.56 -2.37 -16.26
CA ASP A 505 6.89 -2.48 -15.66
C ASP A 505 7.86 -3.22 -16.57
N GLY A 506 9.01 -2.59 -16.83
CA GLY A 506 10.14 -3.19 -17.55
C GLY A 506 10.82 -4.32 -16.80
N LEU A 507 11.58 -5.17 -17.52
CA LEU A 507 12.57 -6.10 -16.95
C LEU A 507 13.78 -5.37 -16.37
N ARG A 508 13.55 -4.57 -15.33
CA ARG A 508 14.55 -3.72 -14.68
C ARG A 508 14.11 -3.42 -13.23
N PRO A 509 14.96 -2.80 -12.40
CA PRO A 509 14.54 -2.33 -11.08
C PRO A 509 13.37 -1.34 -11.19
N LEU A 510 12.39 -1.46 -10.30
CA LEU A 510 11.22 -0.59 -10.29
C LEU A 510 11.62 0.88 -10.13
N ALA A 511 11.12 1.75 -11.00
CA ALA A 511 11.34 3.18 -10.87
C ALA A 511 10.59 3.77 -9.67
N ASP A 512 11.14 4.83 -9.07
CA ASP A 512 10.56 5.59 -7.96
C ASP A 512 10.11 7.01 -8.36
N THR A 513 10.34 7.38 -9.63
CA THR A 513 9.93 8.65 -10.26
C THR A 513 9.79 8.51 -11.78
N VAL A 514 9.39 9.62 -12.43
CA VAL A 514 9.40 9.82 -13.88
C VAL A 514 10.44 10.89 -14.23
N SER A 515 10.89 10.93 -15.49
CA SER A 515 11.75 12.03 -15.96
C SER A 515 11.00 13.37 -16.00
N THR A 516 11.76 14.46 -16.21
CA THR A 516 11.17 15.80 -16.36
C THR A 516 10.34 15.89 -17.65
N GLU A 517 10.80 15.22 -18.70
CA GLU A 517 10.21 15.13 -20.03
C GLU A 517 8.89 14.34 -19.99
N MET A 518 8.88 13.16 -19.37
CA MET A 518 7.68 12.35 -19.17
C MET A 518 6.67 13.08 -18.29
N ALA A 519 7.11 13.72 -17.20
CA ALA A 519 6.23 14.54 -16.38
C ALA A 519 5.67 15.75 -17.16
N ALA A 520 6.46 16.36 -18.05
CA ALA A 520 6.00 17.44 -18.92
C ALA A 520 4.95 16.95 -19.92
N LEU A 521 5.15 15.78 -20.53
CA LEU A 521 4.18 15.14 -21.41
C LEU A 521 2.84 14.94 -20.71
N THR A 522 2.82 14.41 -19.48
CA THR A 522 1.56 14.20 -18.73
C THR A 522 0.79 15.49 -18.41
N ARG A 523 1.44 16.66 -18.50
CA ARG A 523 0.83 17.98 -18.28
C ARG A 523 0.28 18.60 -19.56
N GLN A 524 0.57 18.03 -20.73
CA GLN A 524 0.08 18.56 -22.00
C GLN A 524 -1.43 18.33 -22.16
N PRO A 525 -2.18 19.29 -22.74
CA PRO A 525 -3.57 19.07 -23.11
C PRO A 525 -3.71 17.88 -24.06
N GLY A 526 -4.74 17.05 -23.86
CA GLY A 526 -4.98 15.85 -24.69
C GLY A 526 -4.22 14.61 -24.23
N VAL A 527 -3.38 14.68 -23.19
CA VAL A 527 -2.72 13.51 -22.58
C VAL A 527 -3.47 13.02 -21.36
N PHE A 528 -3.75 11.72 -21.31
CA PHE A 528 -4.47 11.06 -20.23
C PHE A 528 -3.61 9.97 -19.60
N ILE A 529 -3.47 9.99 -18.27
CA ILE A 529 -2.83 8.91 -17.53
C ILE A 529 -3.87 7.82 -17.27
N LEU A 530 -3.64 6.64 -17.83
CA LEU A 530 -4.55 5.50 -17.75
C LEU A 530 -3.95 4.36 -16.92
N SER A 531 -4.84 3.48 -16.47
CA SER A 531 -4.57 2.24 -15.74
C SER A 531 -5.42 1.11 -16.31
N TRP A 532 -5.07 -0.13 -16.00
CA TRP A 532 -5.81 -1.31 -16.48
C TRP A 532 -7.28 -1.34 -16.06
N GLY A 533 -7.63 -0.65 -14.97
CA GLY A 533 -9.00 -0.56 -14.47
C GLY A 533 -9.86 0.53 -15.14
N ASP A 534 -9.26 1.38 -15.98
CA ASP A 534 -9.97 2.44 -16.68
C ASP A 534 -10.73 1.88 -17.90
N GLU A 535 -12.00 2.24 -18.02
CA GLU A 535 -12.86 1.82 -19.13
C GLU A 535 -12.82 2.90 -20.22
N THR A 536 -12.18 2.57 -21.35
CA THR A 536 -12.04 3.48 -22.51
C THR A 536 -11.88 2.67 -23.80
N ALA A 537 -12.30 3.25 -24.92
CA ALA A 537 -11.98 2.75 -26.26
C ALA A 537 -10.81 3.54 -26.88
N THR A 538 -10.05 2.90 -27.77
CA THR A 538 -9.00 3.55 -28.57
C THR A 538 -9.03 3.07 -30.01
N ASP A 539 -8.72 3.95 -30.97
CA ASP A 539 -8.60 3.54 -32.37
C ASP A 539 -7.36 2.68 -32.59
N VAL A 540 -6.22 3.11 -32.05
CA VAL A 540 -4.97 2.37 -32.13
C VAL A 540 -4.29 2.26 -30.77
N ALA A 541 -3.73 1.09 -30.46
CA ALA A 541 -2.86 0.88 -29.32
C ALA A 541 -1.42 0.61 -29.75
N HIS A 542 -0.50 1.49 -29.37
CA HIS A 542 0.92 1.40 -29.62
C HIS A 542 1.64 0.73 -28.44
N ILE A 543 2.21 -0.44 -28.67
CA ILE A 543 2.93 -1.21 -27.65
C ILE A 543 4.42 -1.05 -27.90
N VAL A 544 5.00 -0.06 -27.21
CA VAL A 544 6.42 0.30 -27.34
C VAL A 544 7.31 -0.65 -26.54
N ASP A 545 6.82 -1.10 -25.38
CA ASP A 545 7.54 -2.05 -24.52
C ASP A 545 6.93 -3.46 -24.60
N SER A 546 7.35 -4.20 -25.61
CA SER A 546 6.80 -5.49 -26.00
C SER A 546 7.18 -6.65 -25.06
N GLY A 547 8.43 -6.73 -24.62
CA GLY A 547 8.91 -7.82 -23.76
C GLY A 547 8.24 -7.83 -22.39
N SER A 548 7.96 -6.65 -21.86
CA SER A 548 7.32 -6.43 -20.56
C SER A 548 5.84 -6.81 -20.54
N LEU A 549 5.20 -6.96 -21.71
CA LEU A 549 3.85 -7.54 -21.77
C LEU A 549 3.78 -8.96 -21.22
N LEU A 550 4.89 -9.71 -21.29
CA LEU A 550 4.95 -11.07 -20.74
C LEU A 550 4.87 -11.07 -19.20
N LEU A 551 5.13 -9.94 -18.54
CA LEU A 551 4.93 -9.76 -17.10
C LEU A 551 3.47 -9.42 -16.73
N CYS A 552 2.62 -9.14 -17.72
CA CYS A 552 1.21 -8.79 -17.53
C CYS A 552 0.28 -10.01 -17.65
N ASP A 553 0.79 -11.23 -17.44
CA ASP A 553 0.07 -12.50 -17.60
C ASP A 553 -1.15 -12.68 -16.68
N THR A 554 -1.23 -11.92 -15.58
CA THR A 554 -2.38 -11.90 -14.65
C THR A 554 -3.28 -10.68 -14.77
N VAL A 555 -2.97 -9.76 -15.70
CA VAL A 555 -3.69 -8.50 -15.87
C VAL A 555 -4.96 -8.71 -16.69
N GLN A 556 -6.04 -8.05 -16.27
CA GLN A 556 -7.25 -7.87 -17.07
C GLN A 556 -7.46 -6.37 -17.32
N SER A 557 -7.48 -6.00 -18.59
CA SER A 557 -7.74 -4.63 -19.03
C SER A 557 -9.24 -4.39 -19.22
N LYS A 558 -9.69 -3.15 -19.01
CA LYS A 558 -11.00 -2.66 -19.47
C LYS A 558 -10.89 -1.69 -20.66
N ILE A 559 -9.73 -1.70 -21.33
CA ILE A 559 -9.44 -0.88 -22.48
C ILE A 559 -9.68 -1.69 -23.75
N PHE A 560 -10.49 -1.15 -24.66
CA PHE A 560 -10.84 -1.75 -25.93
C PHE A 560 -10.08 -1.04 -27.05
N ALA A 561 -9.29 -1.78 -27.84
CA ALA A 561 -8.56 -1.22 -28.98
C ALA A 561 -9.10 -1.77 -30.30
N ARG A 562 -9.37 -0.90 -31.28
CA ARG A 562 -9.75 -1.36 -32.62
C ARG A 562 -8.56 -2.02 -33.33
N GLU A 563 -7.39 -1.39 -33.25
CA GLU A 563 -6.14 -1.88 -33.83
C GLU A 563 -4.99 -1.83 -32.81
N ALA A 564 -3.96 -2.65 -32.99
CA ALA A 564 -2.75 -2.64 -32.16
C ALA A 564 -1.48 -2.70 -33.00
N VAL A 565 -0.55 -1.78 -32.72
CA VAL A 565 0.79 -1.73 -33.33
C VAL A 565 1.80 -2.20 -32.29
N VAL A 566 2.38 -3.38 -32.51
CA VAL A 566 3.41 -3.96 -31.65
C VAL A 566 4.77 -3.73 -32.29
N TYR A 567 5.65 -2.99 -31.62
CA TYR A 567 7.00 -2.71 -32.11
C TYR A 567 7.98 -3.87 -31.83
N ASP A 568 7.52 -5.11 -32.06
CA ASP A 568 8.24 -6.36 -31.85
C ASP A 568 7.67 -7.49 -32.72
N PRO A 569 8.50 -8.17 -33.53
CA PRO A 569 8.03 -9.17 -34.49
C PRO A 569 7.72 -10.54 -33.85
N ARG A 570 7.93 -10.75 -32.54
CA ARG A 570 7.77 -12.06 -31.90
C ARG A 570 6.29 -12.44 -31.68
N ASP A 571 5.90 -13.63 -32.15
CA ASP A 571 4.51 -14.14 -32.10
C ASP A 571 3.95 -14.27 -30.67
N SER A 572 4.76 -14.63 -29.67
CA SER A 572 4.28 -14.71 -28.28
C SER A 572 3.85 -13.36 -27.71
N ILE A 573 4.57 -12.31 -28.05
CA ILE A 573 4.29 -10.93 -27.65
C ILE A 573 3.02 -10.44 -28.34
N GLN A 574 2.88 -10.74 -29.64
CA GLN A 574 1.67 -10.41 -30.39
C GLN A 574 0.44 -11.09 -29.78
N LYS A 575 0.53 -12.37 -29.41
CA LYS A 575 -0.54 -13.08 -28.69
C LYS A 575 -0.84 -12.49 -27.31
N ALA A 576 0.18 -12.05 -26.57
CA ALA A 576 0.01 -11.39 -25.29
C ALA A 576 -0.75 -10.05 -25.46
N ALA A 577 -0.37 -9.25 -26.45
CA ALA A 577 -1.06 -8.01 -26.81
C ALA A 577 -2.55 -8.23 -27.13
N CYS A 578 -2.86 -9.21 -27.97
CA CYS A 578 -4.24 -9.55 -28.35
C CYS A 578 -5.11 -9.95 -27.15
N ARG A 579 -4.52 -10.70 -26.21
CA ARG A 579 -5.22 -11.12 -24.99
C ARG A 579 -5.55 -9.93 -24.09
N LEU A 580 -4.67 -8.95 -24.04
CA LEU A 580 -4.75 -7.83 -23.09
C LEU A 580 -5.67 -6.69 -23.55
N LEU A 581 -5.92 -6.47 -24.84
CA LEU A 581 -6.58 -5.26 -25.35
C LEU A 581 -7.97 -5.46 -25.99
N HIS A 582 -8.59 -6.63 -25.82
CA HIS A 582 -9.95 -6.92 -26.32
C HIS A 582 -10.20 -6.40 -27.75
N ILE A 583 -9.41 -6.89 -28.73
CA ILE A 583 -9.35 -6.34 -30.09
C ILE A 583 -10.55 -6.80 -30.93
N ASP A 584 -11.33 -5.86 -31.47
CA ASP A 584 -12.56 -6.12 -32.27
C ASP A 584 -12.27 -6.58 -33.72
N SER A 585 -11.15 -6.17 -34.32
CA SER A 585 -10.75 -6.56 -35.69
C SER A 585 -9.23 -6.45 -35.85
N PRO A 586 -8.48 -7.56 -35.81
CA PRO A 586 -7.02 -7.47 -35.83
C PRO A 586 -6.46 -7.20 -37.24
N GLU A 587 -5.88 -6.02 -37.46
CA GLU A 587 -4.84 -5.81 -38.47
C GLU A 587 -3.48 -5.72 -37.76
N PHE A 588 -2.59 -6.66 -38.06
CA PHE A 588 -1.25 -6.73 -37.47
C PHE A 588 -0.22 -6.26 -38.50
N ILE A 589 0.43 -5.14 -38.23
CA ILE A 589 1.51 -4.64 -39.07
C ILE A 589 2.83 -4.99 -38.39
N CYS A 590 3.45 -6.08 -38.83
CA CYS A 590 4.88 -6.33 -38.59
C CYS A 590 5.68 -5.37 -39.46
N HIS A 591 6.27 -4.33 -38.88
CA HIS A 591 7.36 -3.62 -39.55
C HIS A 591 8.71 -4.26 -39.17
N ALA A 592 9.48 -4.54 -40.22
CA ALA A 592 10.87 -5.00 -40.16
C ALA A 592 11.81 -3.92 -39.59
#